data_AF-A0A2J8QPU7-F1
#
_entry.id   AF-A0A2J8QPU7-F1
#
_cell.length_a   1.000
_cell.length_b   1.000
_cell.length_c   1.000
_cell.angle_alpha   90.00
_cell.angle_beta   90.00
_cell.angle_gamma   90.00
#
_symmetry.space_group_name_H-M   'P 1'
#
loop_
_entity.id
_entity.type
_entity.pdbx_description
1 polymer ?
#
loop_
_entity_poly.entity_id
_entity_poly.type
_entity_poly.pdbx_seq_one_letter_code
_entity_poly.pdbx_strand_id
1 'polypeptide(L)'
;DLQNGKFLDNGGSGYILKPHFLRESKSYFNPSNIKEGMPITLTIRLISGIQLPLTHSSSNKGDSLVIIEVFGVPNDQMKQQTRVIKKNAFSPRWNETFTFIIHVPELALIRFVVESQGLIAGNEFLGQYTLPLLCMNKASEMCLGNRSS
;
A
#
# COMPACT_ATOMS: atom_id res chain seq x y z
N ASP A 1 2.95 13.21 -3.07
CA ASP A 1 3.12 11.93 -2.34
C ASP A 1 3.15 10.64 -3.15
N LEU A 2 2.43 10.51 -4.28
CA LEU A 2 2.60 9.34 -5.16
C LEU A 2 4.00 9.29 -5.83
N GLN A 3 4.62 10.47 -6.00
CA GLN A 3 5.95 10.61 -6.59
C GLN A 3 7.09 10.08 -5.70
N ASN A 4 6.98 10.15 -4.37
CA ASN A 4 8.09 9.75 -3.48
C ASN A 4 8.22 8.24 -3.32
N GLY A 5 7.12 7.48 -3.37
CA GLY A 5 7.16 6.01 -3.42
C GLY A 5 7.68 5.47 -4.76
N LYS A 6 7.61 6.29 -5.82
CA LYS A 6 8.08 5.96 -7.16
C LYS A 6 9.62 5.99 -7.28
N PHE A 7 10.37 6.46 -6.30
CA PHE A 7 11.83 6.65 -6.44
C PHE A 7 12.69 5.76 -5.54
N LEU A 8 12.08 4.75 -4.89
CA LEU A 8 12.82 3.73 -4.15
C LEU A 8 13.40 2.63 -5.05
N ASP A 9 13.01 2.60 -6.33
CA ASP A 9 13.64 1.73 -7.32
C ASP A 9 14.98 2.32 -7.78
N ASN A 10 15.98 1.44 -7.96
CA ASN A 10 17.33 1.77 -8.41
C ASN A 10 18.16 2.70 -7.49
N GLY A 11 18.14 2.48 -6.18
CA GLY A 11 19.06 3.13 -5.23
C GLY A 11 18.83 4.64 -5.02
N GLY A 12 17.60 5.12 -5.23
CA GLY A 12 17.27 6.55 -5.05
C GLY A 12 17.59 7.45 -6.25
N SER A 13 17.86 6.87 -7.43
CA SER A 13 18.26 7.62 -8.63
C SER A 13 17.13 8.43 -9.28
N GLY A 14 15.86 8.21 -8.92
CA GLY A 14 14.74 8.94 -9.53
C GLY A 14 14.15 8.31 -10.80
N TYR A 15 14.47 7.05 -11.13
CA TYR A 15 14.01 6.39 -12.37
C TYR A 15 13.42 5.00 -12.08
N ILE A 16 12.11 4.84 -12.31
CA ILE A 16 11.49 3.51 -12.51
C ILE A 16 11.54 3.21 -13.99
N LEU A 17 12.14 2.07 -14.34
CA LEU A 17 12.14 1.60 -15.72
C LEU A 17 10.71 1.28 -16.13
N LYS A 18 10.18 1.99 -17.14
CA LYS A 18 8.87 1.67 -17.70
C LYS A 18 8.85 0.20 -18.17
N PRO A 19 7.73 -0.51 -18.02
CA PRO A 19 7.59 -1.87 -18.52
C PRO A 19 7.93 -1.95 -20.02
N HIS A 20 8.40 -3.10 -20.50
CA HIS A 20 8.87 -3.24 -21.89
C HIS A 20 7.80 -2.83 -22.92
N PHE A 21 6.53 -3.16 -22.64
CA PHE A 21 5.38 -2.80 -23.47
C PHE A 21 5.06 -1.30 -23.50
N LEU A 22 5.65 -0.46 -22.62
CA LEU A 22 5.57 1.01 -22.73
C LEU A 22 6.83 1.62 -23.37
N ARG A 23 7.81 0.80 -23.76
CA ARG A 23 9.05 1.22 -24.42
C ARG A 23 9.06 0.95 -25.92
N GLU A 24 8.17 0.08 -26.42
CA GLU A 24 8.08 -0.23 -27.85
C GLU A 24 7.10 0.71 -28.58
N SER A 25 7.57 1.30 -29.68
CA SER A 25 6.80 2.19 -30.56
C SER A 25 5.63 1.51 -31.28
N LYS A 26 5.53 0.17 -31.22
CA LYS A 26 4.45 -0.65 -31.79
C LYS A 26 3.54 -1.29 -30.74
N SER A 27 3.58 -0.83 -29.49
CA SER A 27 2.72 -1.35 -28.44
C SER A 27 1.25 -0.98 -28.68
N TYR A 28 0.38 -1.98 -28.78
CA TYR A 28 -1.08 -1.83 -28.79
C TYR A 28 -1.68 -1.76 -27.37
N PHE A 29 -0.85 -1.46 -26.36
CA PHE A 29 -1.31 -1.40 -24.97
C PHE A 29 -2.36 -0.31 -24.80
N ASN A 30 -3.58 -0.72 -24.45
CA ASN A 30 -4.66 0.18 -24.07
C ASN A 30 -4.98 -0.06 -22.58
N PRO A 31 -4.69 0.90 -21.68
CA PRO A 31 -4.97 0.75 -20.25
C PRO A 31 -6.46 0.60 -19.93
N SER A 32 -7.35 0.97 -20.86
CA SER A 32 -8.81 0.80 -20.76
C SER A 32 -9.32 -0.50 -21.41
N ASN A 33 -8.45 -1.23 -22.13
CA ASN A 33 -8.81 -2.49 -22.81
C ASN A 33 -7.60 -3.44 -22.79
N ILE A 34 -7.37 -4.05 -21.63
CA ILE A 34 -6.26 -4.98 -21.38
C ILE A 34 -6.58 -6.28 -22.11
N LYS A 35 -6.11 -6.41 -23.35
CA LYS A 35 -6.28 -7.62 -24.17
C LYS A 35 -5.21 -8.68 -23.91
N GLU A 36 -4.05 -8.25 -23.43
CA GLU A 36 -2.86 -9.08 -23.25
C GLU A 36 -2.25 -8.79 -21.87
N GLY A 37 -2.11 -9.84 -21.06
CA GLY A 37 -1.53 -9.81 -19.72
C GLY A 37 -1.78 -11.14 -19.00
N MET A 38 -0.87 -11.54 -18.11
CA MET A 38 -1.09 -12.66 -17.20
C MET A 38 -1.40 -12.09 -15.81
N PRO A 39 -2.68 -12.07 -15.38
CA PRO A 39 -3.02 -11.57 -14.05
C PRO A 39 -2.29 -12.36 -12.97
N ILE A 40 -1.85 -11.67 -11.93
CA ILE A 40 -1.28 -12.32 -10.75
C ILE A 40 -2.25 -12.24 -9.58
N THR A 41 -2.23 -13.26 -8.73
CA THR A 41 -2.88 -13.21 -7.43
C THR A 41 -1.87 -12.74 -6.40
N LEU A 42 -2.14 -11.60 -5.78
CA LEU A 42 -1.38 -11.09 -4.65
C LEU A 42 -2.13 -11.40 -3.35
N THR A 43 -1.47 -12.09 -2.43
CA THR A 43 -1.96 -12.32 -1.08
C THR A 43 -1.08 -11.58 -0.07
N ILE A 44 -1.69 -10.72 0.73
CA ILE A 44 -1.02 -9.95 1.77
C ILE A 44 -1.56 -10.38 3.13
N ARG A 45 -0.68 -10.89 3.99
CA ARG A 45 -1.00 -11.14 5.39
C ARG A 45 -0.52 -9.96 6.23
N LEU A 46 -1.46 -9.16 6.73
CA LEU A 46 -1.17 -8.08 7.66
C LEU A 46 -1.20 -8.59 9.09
N ILE A 47 -0.02 -8.69 9.71
CA ILE A 47 0.15 -9.27 11.04
C ILE A 47 -0.08 -8.21 12.11
N SER A 48 0.76 -7.17 12.13
CA SER A 48 0.81 -6.18 13.21
C SER A 48 1.46 -4.88 12.78
N GLY A 49 1.31 -3.84 13.63
CA GLY A 49 2.08 -2.61 13.57
C GLY A 49 2.94 -2.48 14.83
N ILE A 50 3.95 -1.62 14.80
CA ILE A 50 4.81 -1.34 15.95
C ILE A 50 4.99 0.17 16.07
N GLN A 51 4.79 0.70 17.28
CA GLN A 51 5.06 2.10 17.63
C GLN A 51 4.38 3.08 16.65
N LEU A 52 3.06 2.92 16.48
CA LEU A 52 2.30 3.85 15.66
C LEU A 52 2.36 5.27 16.28
N PRO A 53 2.45 6.33 15.45
CA PRO A 53 2.43 7.70 15.94
C PRO A 53 1.23 7.95 16.84
N LEU A 54 1.45 8.59 17.98
CA LEU A 54 0.36 9.02 18.86
C LEU A 54 -0.32 10.23 18.22
N THR A 55 -1.65 10.23 18.21
CA THR A 55 -2.45 11.34 17.71
C THR A 55 -2.32 12.56 18.62
N HIS A 56 -2.54 13.75 18.06
CA HIS A 56 -2.49 15.02 18.81
C HIS A 56 -3.65 15.18 19.81
N SER A 57 -4.67 14.32 19.73
CA SER A 57 -5.83 14.31 20.62
C SER A 57 -5.57 13.42 21.84
N SER A 58 -5.21 14.05 22.96
CA SER A 58 -4.83 13.42 24.24
C SER A 58 -5.89 12.51 24.89
N SER A 59 -7.11 12.45 24.36
CA SER A 59 -8.23 11.64 24.90
C SER A 59 -8.48 10.33 24.14
N ASN A 60 -8.04 10.20 22.88
CA ASN A 60 -8.36 9.04 22.04
C ASN A 60 -7.12 8.17 21.82
N LYS A 61 -6.77 7.38 22.83
CA LYS A 61 -5.80 6.31 22.69
C LYS A 61 -6.30 5.27 21.68
N GLY A 62 -5.84 5.38 20.43
CA GLY A 62 -5.27 4.25 19.70
C GLY A 62 -6.21 3.22 19.10
N ASP A 63 -7.33 3.65 18.52
CA ASP A 63 -8.17 2.79 17.68
C ASP A 63 -7.59 2.77 16.26
N SER A 64 -6.71 1.83 15.94
CA SER A 64 -5.96 1.81 14.68
C SER A 64 -6.54 0.84 13.65
N LEU A 65 -6.57 1.25 12.39
CA LEU A 65 -6.86 0.40 11.24
C LEU A 65 -5.82 0.61 10.13
N VAL A 66 -5.70 -0.38 9.24
CA VAL A 66 -4.88 -0.27 8.03
C VAL A 66 -5.77 -0.42 6.80
N ILE A 67 -5.56 0.47 5.84
CA ILE A 67 -6.14 0.42 4.51
C ILE A 67 -5.04 -0.02 3.55
N ILE A 68 -5.35 -0.99 2.71
CA ILE A 68 -4.50 -1.45 1.62
C ILE A 68 -5.16 -1.05 0.30
N GLU A 69 -4.45 -0.27 -0.48
CA GLU A 69 -4.92 0.26 -1.77
C GLU A 69 -3.99 -0.22 -2.88
N VAL A 70 -4.59 -0.72 -3.96
CA VAL A 70 -3.91 -1.05 -5.21
C VAL A 70 -4.22 0.06 -6.20
N PHE A 71 -3.17 0.68 -6.74
CA PHE A 71 -3.25 1.64 -7.83
C PHE A 71 -2.65 1.03 -9.08
N GLY A 72 -3.17 1.40 -10.25
CA GLY A 72 -2.68 0.90 -11.53
C GLY A 72 -3.63 1.31 -12.65
N VAL A 73 -3.81 0.41 -13.61
CA VAL A 73 -4.91 0.51 -14.60
C VAL A 73 -6.27 0.49 -13.89
N PRO A 74 -7.34 1.05 -14.51
CA PRO A 74 -8.66 1.11 -13.88
C PRO A 74 -9.19 -0.23 -13.34
N ASN A 75 -8.92 -1.33 -14.05
CA ASN A 75 -9.34 -2.68 -13.63
C ASN A 75 -8.60 -3.22 -12.38
N ASP A 76 -7.44 -2.64 -12.03
CA ASP A 76 -6.64 -3.05 -10.87
C ASP A 76 -6.86 -2.15 -9.66
N GLN A 77 -7.64 -1.07 -9.79
CA GLN A 77 -7.90 -0.16 -8.68
C GLN A 77 -8.79 -0.82 -7.63
N MET A 78 -8.22 -1.10 -6.46
CA MET A 78 -8.90 -1.79 -5.37
C MET A 78 -8.53 -1.17 -4.03
N LYS A 79 -9.44 -1.25 -3.07
CA LYS A 79 -9.23 -0.80 -1.68
C LYS A 79 -9.86 -1.80 -0.72
N GLN A 80 -9.09 -2.28 0.24
CA GLN A 80 -9.55 -3.12 1.34
C GLN A 80 -9.02 -2.55 2.66
N GLN A 81 -9.73 -2.80 3.76
CA GLN A 81 -9.33 -2.30 5.07
C GLN A 81 -9.47 -3.39 6.13
N THR A 82 -8.66 -3.29 7.18
CA THR A 82 -8.74 -4.17 8.34
C THR A 82 -9.93 -3.83 9.23
N ARG A 83 -10.19 -4.68 10.21
CA ARG A 83 -10.94 -4.25 11.39
C ARG A 83 -10.14 -3.22 12.19
N VAL A 84 -10.86 -2.48 13.02
CA VAL A 84 -10.28 -1.51 13.95
C VAL A 84 -9.78 -2.25 15.19
N ILE A 85 -8.52 -2.02 15.58
CA ILE A 85 -7.94 -2.53 16.82
C ILE A 85 -7.99 -1.42 17.86
N LYS A 86 -8.80 -1.62 18.90
CA LYS A 86 -9.05 -0.60 19.91
C LYS A 86 -7.96 -0.55 20.99
N LYS A 87 -7.64 0.65 21.47
CA LYS A 87 -6.82 0.89 22.67
C LYS A 87 -5.46 0.18 22.69
N ASN A 88 -4.83 -0.08 21.54
CA ASN A 88 -3.52 -0.75 21.47
C ASN A 88 -2.63 -0.13 20.37
N ALA A 89 -2.20 1.12 20.58
CA ALA A 89 -1.35 1.85 19.63
C ALA A 89 0.11 1.38 19.61
N PHE A 90 0.60 0.71 20.66
CA PHE A 90 2.00 0.32 20.75
C PHE A 90 2.33 -0.89 19.85
N SER A 91 1.45 -1.88 19.82
CA SER A 91 1.62 -3.07 19.00
C SER A 91 0.27 -3.67 18.57
N PRO A 92 -0.51 -2.98 17.71
CA PRO A 92 -1.77 -3.52 17.23
C PRO A 92 -1.52 -4.79 16.41
N ARG A 93 -2.39 -5.79 16.58
CA ARG A 93 -2.35 -7.05 15.82
C ARG A 93 -3.66 -7.24 15.07
N TRP A 94 -3.61 -7.14 13.75
CA TRP A 94 -4.77 -7.36 12.90
C TRP A 94 -4.94 -8.85 12.58
N ASN A 95 -3.85 -9.51 12.18
CA ASN A 95 -3.82 -10.91 11.71
C ASN A 95 -4.86 -11.18 10.62
N GLU A 96 -4.92 -10.30 9.62
CA GLU A 96 -5.87 -10.38 8.51
C GLU A 96 -5.13 -10.70 7.20
N THR A 97 -5.82 -11.39 6.28
CA THR A 97 -5.28 -11.74 4.96
C THR A 97 -6.16 -11.15 3.89
N PHE A 98 -5.53 -10.46 2.94
CA PHE A 98 -6.16 -9.77 1.83
C PHE A 98 -5.68 -10.39 0.52
N THR A 99 -6.59 -10.53 -0.44
CA THR A 99 -6.27 -11.08 -1.77
C THR A 99 -6.74 -10.11 -2.84
N PHE A 100 -5.84 -9.84 -3.79
CA PHE A 100 -6.06 -8.97 -4.93
C PHE A 100 -5.70 -9.71 -6.21
N ILE A 101 -6.47 -9.49 -7.28
CA ILE A 101 -6.13 -9.95 -8.63
C ILE A 101 -5.64 -8.72 -9.38
N ILE A 102 -4.40 -8.76 -9.87
CA ILE A 102 -3.75 -7.63 -10.52
C ILE A 102 -3.45 -8.03 -11.97
N HIS A 103 -4.09 -7.37 -12.92
CA HIS A 103 -4.04 -7.65 -14.35
C HIS A 103 -2.77 -7.12 -15.00
N VAL A 104 -2.26 -5.96 -14.56
CA VAL A 104 -1.04 -5.35 -15.09
C VAL A 104 -0.06 -5.03 -13.94
N PRO A 105 0.63 -6.06 -13.40
CA PRO A 105 1.53 -5.92 -12.26
C PRO A 105 2.61 -4.85 -12.42
N GLU A 106 3.07 -4.64 -13.66
CA GLU A 106 4.15 -3.72 -13.98
C GLU A 106 3.74 -2.25 -13.90
N LEU A 107 2.44 -1.97 -13.82
CA LEU A 107 1.88 -0.63 -13.56
C LEU A 107 1.27 -0.50 -12.16
N ALA A 108 1.29 -1.59 -11.37
CA ALA A 108 0.64 -1.61 -10.08
C ALA A 108 1.53 -1.04 -8.96
N LEU A 109 0.93 -0.21 -8.12
CA LEU A 109 1.50 0.29 -6.87
C LEU A 109 0.61 -0.21 -5.73
N ILE A 110 1.22 -0.56 -4.61
CA ILE A 110 0.49 -0.85 -3.37
C ILE A 110 0.77 0.25 -2.37
N ARG A 111 -0.29 0.72 -1.73
CA ARG A 111 -0.21 1.66 -0.63
C ARG A 111 -0.85 1.08 0.62
N PHE A 112 -0.10 1.11 1.71
CA PHE A 112 -0.58 0.89 3.06
C PHE A 112 -0.82 2.26 3.69
N VAL A 113 -2.02 2.48 4.23
CA VAL A 113 -2.35 3.68 5.01
C VAL A 113 -2.78 3.24 6.38
N VAL A 114 -2.19 3.84 7.42
CA VAL A 114 -2.59 3.62 8.81
C VAL A 114 -3.40 4.82 9.27
N GLU A 115 -4.57 4.56 9.83
CA GLU A 115 -5.46 5.60 10.37
C GLU A 115 -5.84 5.28 11.82
N SER A 116 -6.06 6.33 12.60
CA SER A 116 -6.71 6.28 13.91
C SER A 116 -8.17 6.65 13.75
N GLN A 117 -9.09 5.75 14.11
CA GLN A 117 -10.51 6.06 14.10
C GLN A 117 -10.89 6.97 15.26
N GLY A 118 -11.31 8.20 14.94
CA GLY A 118 -11.87 9.15 15.90
C GLY A 118 -13.38 8.97 16.03
N LEU A 119 -13.90 9.00 17.28
CA LEU A 119 -15.33 8.87 17.55
C LEU A 119 -16.17 10.07 17.03
N ILE A 120 -15.56 11.25 16.95
CA ILE A 120 -16.26 12.52 16.67
C ILE A 120 -15.70 13.21 15.41
N ALA A 121 -14.38 13.18 15.21
CA ALA A 121 -13.70 13.94 14.17
C ALA A 121 -13.45 13.16 12.86
N GLY A 122 -13.96 11.93 12.74
CA GLY A 122 -13.62 11.02 11.65
C GLY A 122 -12.24 10.37 11.86
N ASN A 123 -11.74 9.69 10.82
CA ASN A 123 -10.44 9.02 10.89
C ASN A 123 -9.29 10.03 10.73
N GLU A 124 -8.26 9.90 11.57
CA GLU A 124 -7.03 10.68 11.53
C GLU A 124 -5.92 9.85 10.87
N PHE A 125 -5.23 10.44 9.90
CA PHE A 125 -4.10 9.80 9.22
C PHE A 125 -2.89 9.67 10.16
N LEU A 126 -2.32 8.46 10.29
CA LEU A 126 -1.13 8.20 11.10
C LEU A 126 0.13 8.01 10.25
N GLY A 127 0.01 7.45 9.05
CA GLY A 127 1.15 7.19 8.19
C GLY A 127 0.79 6.42 6.94
N GLN A 128 1.70 6.41 5.97
CA GLN A 128 1.56 5.61 4.76
C GLN A 128 2.89 5.04 4.29
N TYR A 129 2.82 3.95 3.53
CA TYR A 129 3.93 3.40 2.79
C TYR A 129 3.44 2.95 1.42
N THR A 130 4.09 3.41 0.35
CA THR A 130 3.73 3.07 -1.04
C THR A 130 4.93 2.50 -1.76
N LEU A 131 4.74 1.39 -2.47
CA LEU A 131 5.78 0.76 -3.27
C LEU A 131 5.23 0.18 -4.57
N PRO A 132 6.03 0.09 -5.64
CA PRO A 132 5.70 -0.71 -6.82
C PRO A 132 5.51 -2.16 -6.44
N LEU A 133 4.49 -2.81 -7.01
CA LEU A 133 4.18 -4.21 -6.73
C LEU A 133 5.38 -5.13 -7.01
N LEU A 134 6.13 -4.86 -8.08
CA LEU A 134 7.30 -5.66 -8.47
C LEU A 134 8.48 -5.53 -7.50
N CYS A 135 8.48 -4.54 -6.60
CA CYS A 135 9.48 -4.39 -5.55
C CYS A 135 9.13 -5.19 -4.29
N MET A 136 7.93 -5.80 -4.20
CA MET A 136 7.55 -6.64 -3.07
C MET A 136 8.25 -7.99 -3.13
N ASN A 137 9.14 -8.25 -2.16
CA ASN A 137 9.70 -9.58 -1.99
C ASN A 137 8.62 -10.54 -1.45
N LYS A 138 8.57 -11.76 -1.98
CA LYS A 138 7.56 -12.80 -1.61
C LYS A 138 7.59 -13.21 -0.13
N ALA A 139 8.54 -12.72 0.67
CA ALA A 139 8.78 -13.14 2.06
C ALA A 139 9.17 -12.00 3.01
N SER A 140 8.93 -10.73 2.67
CA SER A 140 9.29 -9.61 3.55
C SER A 140 8.21 -9.31 4.59
N GLU A 141 8.54 -9.47 5.86
CA GLU A 141 7.85 -8.77 6.96
C GLU A 141 8.05 -7.27 6.76
N MET A 142 6.97 -6.54 6.48
CA MET A 142 7.01 -5.08 6.40
C MET A 142 6.65 -4.49 7.77
N CYS A 143 7.65 -4.00 8.48
CA CYS A 143 7.45 -3.20 9.69
C CYS A 143 7.20 -1.75 9.29
N LEU A 144 5.95 -1.29 9.41
CA LEU A 144 5.60 0.13 9.30
C LEU A 144 6.00 0.82 10.61
N GLY A 145 7.16 1.48 10.63
CA GLY A 145 7.65 2.25 11.77
C GLY A 145 8.32 3.54 11.29
N ASN A 146 8.04 4.65 11.97
CA ASN A 146 8.69 5.94 11.70
C ASN A 146 10.19 5.83 12.02
N ARG A 147 11.06 5.97 11.02
CA ARG A 147 12.45 6.36 11.29
C ARG A 147 12.46 7.87 11.49
N SER A 148 12.39 8.29 12.74
CA SER A 148 12.84 9.63 13.14
C SER A 148 14.35 9.70 12.91
N SER A 149 14.79 10.47 11.92
CA SER A 149 16.16 11.00 11.86
C SER A 149 16.28 12.21 12.77
#